data_AF-A0A2N4UTG2-F1
#
_entry.id   AF-A0A2N4UTG2-F1
#
_cell.length_a   1.000
_cell.length_b   1.000
_cell.length_c   1.000
_cell.angle_alpha   90.00
_cell.angle_beta   90.00
_cell.angle_gamma   90.00
#
_symmetry.space_group_name_H-M   'P 1'
#
loop_
_entity.id
_entity.type
_entity.pdbx_description
1 polymer ?
#
loop_
_entity_poly.entity_id
_entity_poly.type
_entity_poly.pdbx_seq_one_letter_code
_entity_poly.pdbx_strand_id
1 'polypeptide(L)'
;MLNKALIGILTAIVFLITQAIISSVNTKATYKFSIKNNNITQNTLQLTLNDGYASMLISRKCSNNDYSSRLNGIFLRFQNHYYIFGMEHIDENNAQLMFSNFFIDSLRSGDAIYISHSPFSCPNNKVSEVLLGKRIVS
;
A
#
# COMPACT_ATOMS: atom_id res chain seq x y z
N MET A 1 -6.08 14.72 38.09
CA MET A 1 -5.08 13.89 37.38
C MET A 1 -5.42 13.66 35.89
N LEU A 2 -6.70 13.57 35.52
CA LEU A 2 -7.17 13.33 34.14
C LEU A 2 -6.58 14.28 33.08
N ASN A 3 -6.48 15.58 33.38
CA ASN A 3 -5.93 16.57 32.42
C ASN A 3 -4.46 16.33 32.06
N LYS A 4 -3.63 15.85 33.01
CA LYS A 4 -2.20 15.60 32.74
C LYS A 4 -2.01 14.37 31.85
N ALA A 5 -2.78 13.31 32.11
CA ALA A 5 -2.77 12.10 31.28
C ALA A 5 -3.29 12.39 29.86
N LEU A 6 -4.36 13.17 29.74
CA LEU A 6 -4.92 13.57 28.45
C LEU A 6 -3.91 14.39 27.61
N ILE A 7 -3.23 15.35 28.23
CA ILE A 7 -2.16 16.12 27.56
C ILE A 7 -1.04 15.18 27.09
N GLY A 8 -0.62 14.23 27.92
CA GLY A 8 0.39 13.24 27.55
C GLY A 8 -0.03 12.40 26.33
N ILE A 9 -1.27 11.89 26.32
CA ILE A 9 -1.84 11.13 25.21
C ILE A 9 -1.88 11.99 23.94
N LEU A 10 -2.39 13.22 24.02
CA LEU A 10 -2.49 14.12 22.88
C LEU A 10 -1.10 14.42 22.29
N THR A 11 -0.12 14.67 23.16
CA THR A 11 1.25 14.98 22.74
C THR A 11 1.91 13.78 22.06
N ALA A 12 1.69 12.56 22.59
CA ALA A 12 2.16 11.34 21.96
C ALA A 12 1.54 11.12 20.58
N ILE A 13 0.24 11.35 20.43
CA ILE A 13 -0.46 11.24 19.13
C ILE A 13 0.13 12.22 18.12
N VAL A 14 0.27 13.50 18.50
CA VAL A 14 0.86 14.52 17.64
C VAL A 14 2.27 14.11 17.21
N PHE A 15 3.10 13.66 18.16
CA PHE A 15 4.46 13.22 17.88
C PHE A 15 4.53 12.04 16.90
N LEU A 16 3.65 11.05 17.05
CA LEU A 16 3.56 9.91 16.13
C LEU A 16 3.14 10.33 14.73
N ILE A 17 2.14 11.22 14.62
CA ILE A 17 1.67 11.73 13.33
C ILE A 17 2.78 12.52 12.63
N THR A 18 3.47 13.40 13.34
CA THR A 18 4.58 14.19 12.78
C THR A 18 5.70 13.28 12.26
N GLN A 19 6.08 12.24 13.02
CA GLN A 19 7.06 11.25 12.55
C GLN A 19 6.60 10.53 11.28
N ALA A 20 5.32 10.13 11.23
CA ALA A 20 4.77 9.44 10.07
C ALA A 20 4.74 10.33 8.82
N ILE A 21 4.46 11.64 8.99
CA ILE A 21 4.51 12.63 7.91
C ILE A 21 5.95 12.82 7.42
N ILE A 22 6.90 13.06 8.31
CA ILE A 22 8.32 13.27 7.94
C ILE A 22 8.87 12.03 7.20
N SER A 23 8.59 10.84 7.73
CA SER A 23 8.95 9.57 7.11
C SER A 23 8.34 9.40 5.71
N SER A 24 7.08 9.81 5.55
CA SER A 24 6.38 9.75 4.26
C SER A 24 6.98 10.68 3.21
N VAL A 25 7.21 11.95 3.57
CA VAL A 25 7.80 12.95 2.67
C VAL A 25 9.23 12.58 2.28
N ASN A 26 10.00 11.95 3.18
CA ASN A 26 11.35 11.49 2.87
C ASN A 26 11.41 10.15 2.13
N THR A 27 10.28 9.48 1.89
CA THR A 27 10.26 8.19 1.21
C THR A 27 10.18 8.36 -0.30
N LYS A 28 11.21 7.87 -1.00
CA LYS A 28 11.24 7.72 -2.46
C LYS A 28 11.54 6.27 -2.84
N ALA A 29 10.53 5.58 -3.36
CA ALA A 29 10.68 4.20 -3.77
C ALA A 29 9.59 3.80 -4.76
N THR A 30 9.99 3.03 -5.77
CA THR A 30 9.06 2.28 -6.61
C THR A 30 9.24 0.81 -6.36
N TYR A 31 8.15 0.09 -6.18
CA TYR A 31 8.12 -1.35 -6.02
C TYR A 31 7.25 -1.98 -7.10
N LYS A 32 7.66 -3.16 -7.55
CA LYS A 32 6.85 -4.01 -8.42
C LYS A 32 6.75 -5.39 -7.78
N PHE A 33 5.54 -5.73 -7.34
CA PHE A 33 5.21 -7.02 -6.78
C PHE A 33 4.43 -7.84 -7.81
N SER A 34 4.67 -9.14 -7.83
CA SER A 34 3.95 -10.04 -8.72
C SER A 34 3.84 -11.43 -8.10
N ILE A 35 2.66 -12.02 -8.20
CA ILE A 35 2.45 -13.43 -7.93
C ILE A 35 1.86 -14.08 -9.17
N LYS A 36 2.42 -15.24 -9.54
CA LYS A 36 1.91 -16.09 -10.61
C LYS A 36 1.54 -17.42 -10.00
N ASN A 37 0.25 -17.75 -9.99
CA ASN A 37 -0.21 -19.05 -9.51
C ASN A 37 -0.70 -19.89 -10.70
N ASN A 38 0.04 -20.96 -11.01
CA ASN A 38 -0.31 -22.06 -11.92
C ASN A 38 -1.07 -21.65 -13.21
N ASN A 39 -0.62 -20.58 -13.89
CA ASN A 39 -1.19 -20.07 -15.15
C ASN A 39 -2.68 -19.65 -15.13
N ILE A 40 -3.34 -19.64 -13.96
CA ILE A 40 -4.76 -19.30 -13.81
C ILE A 40 -4.95 -17.88 -13.29
N THR A 41 -4.03 -17.40 -12.43
CA THR A 41 -4.06 -16.03 -11.93
C THR A 41 -2.68 -15.37 -11.99
N GLN A 42 -2.67 -14.13 -12.47
CA GLN A 42 -1.50 -13.26 -12.43
C GLN A 42 -1.90 -11.92 -11.82
N ASN A 43 -1.39 -11.64 -10.62
CA ASN A 43 -1.60 -10.37 -9.95
C ASN A 43 -0.29 -9.59 -9.97
N THR A 44 -0.34 -8.35 -10.41
CA THR A 44 0.78 -7.41 -10.36
C THR A 44 0.36 -6.16 -9.61
N LEU A 45 1.22 -5.70 -8.72
CA LEU A 45 1.07 -4.47 -7.97
C LEU A 45 2.29 -3.61 -8.22
N GLN A 46 2.10 -2.43 -8.79
CA GLN A 46 3.14 -1.42 -8.88
C GLN A 46 2.81 -0.29 -7.92
N LEU A 47 3.73 -0.02 -6.99
CA LEU A 47 3.59 1.04 -5.99
C LEU A 47 4.72 2.05 -6.18
N THR A 48 4.37 3.31 -6.40
CA THR A 48 5.30 4.43 -6.42
C THR A 48 5.00 5.34 -5.24
N LEU A 49 6.03 5.60 -4.43
CA LEU A 49 6.01 6.48 -3.27
C LEU A 49 6.99 7.62 -3.53
N ASN A 50 6.52 8.86 -3.48
CA ASN A 50 7.37 10.02 -3.64
C ASN A 50 6.80 11.22 -2.89
N ASP A 51 7.61 11.83 -2.02
CA ASP A 51 7.30 13.12 -1.38
C ASP A 51 5.93 13.17 -0.69
N GLY A 52 5.52 12.07 -0.03
CA GLY A 52 4.22 11.96 0.65
C GLY A 52 3.04 11.55 -0.23
N TYR A 53 3.26 11.43 -1.54
CA TYR A 53 2.28 10.94 -2.51
C TYR A 53 2.51 9.47 -2.86
N ALA A 54 1.41 8.71 -2.97
CA ALA A 54 1.41 7.32 -3.38
C ALA A 54 0.56 7.13 -4.64
N SER A 55 1.11 6.36 -5.59
CA SER A 55 0.37 5.84 -6.74
C SER A 55 0.52 4.32 -6.75
N MET A 56 -0.61 3.64 -6.69
CA MET A 56 -0.71 2.19 -6.65
C MET A 56 -1.52 1.72 -7.86
N LEU A 57 -0.87 0.99 -8.75
CA LEU A 57 -1.50 0.34 -9.90
C LEU A 57 -1.63 -1.15 -9.60
N ILE A 58 -2.86 -1.64 -9.68
CA ILE A 58 -3.23 -3.02 -9.39
C ILE A 58 -3.73 -3.59 -10.71
N SER A 59 -3.11 -4.67 -11.19
CA SER A 59 -3.59 -5.39 -12.37
C SER A 59 -3.72 -6.87 -12.03
N ARG A 60 -4.87 -7.44 -12.37
CA ARG A 60 -5.26 -8.80 -12.05
C ARG A 60 -5.74 -9.46 -13.33
N LYS A 61 -5.15 -10.60 -13.64
CA LYS A 61 -5.64 -11.50 -14.67
C LYS A 61 -6.27 -12.69 -13.98
N CYS A 62 -7.60 -12.76 -14.04
CA CYS A 62 -8.36 -13.93 -13.62
C CYS A 62 -8.76 -14.72 -14.88
N SER A 63 -8.98 -16.03 -14.76
CA SER A 63 -9.23 -16.96 -15.89
C SER A 63 -10.03 -16.41 -17.06
N ASN A 64 -11.08 -15.61 -16.82
CA ASN A 64 -11.94 -15.06 -17.86
C ASN A 64 -11.99 -13.53 -17.93
N ASN A 65 -11.41 -12.81 -16.97
CA ASN A 65 -11.53 -11.35 -16.87
C ASN A 65 -10.22 -10.72 -16.38
N ASP A 66 -9.84 -9.62 -17.02
CA ASP A 66 -8.77 -8.75 -16.56
C ASP A 66 -9.36 -7.56 -15.78
N TYR A 67 -8.85 -7.30 -14.59
CA TYR A 67 -9.25 -6.19 -13.73
C TYR A 67 -8.04 -5.31 -13.48
N SER A 68 -8.20 -4.00 -13.66
CA SER A 68 -7.17 -3.02 -13.31
C SER A 68 -7.79 -1.93 -12.46
N SER A 69 -7.15 -1.57 -11.36
CA SER A 69 -7.51 -0.39 -10.57
C SER A 69 -6.30 0.45 -10.25
N ARG A 70 -6.52 1.75 -10.07
CA ARG A 70 -5.47 2.72 -9.72
C ARG A 70 -5.88 3.51 -8.49
N LEU A 71 -5.14 3.34 -7.41
CA LEU A 71 -5.27 4.15 -6.20
C LEU A 71 -4.19 5.22 -6.17
N ASN A 72 -4.61 6.48 -6.12
CA ASN A 72 -3.73 7.64 -5.99
C ASN A 72 -4.10 8.42 -4.73
N GLY A 73 -3.12 8.86 -3.96
CA GLY A 73 -3.41 9.62 -2.75
C GLY A 73 -2.20 10.03 -1.96
N ILE A 74 -2.45 10.52 -0.76
CA ILE A 74 -1.41 10.78 0.23
C ILE A 74 -1.13 9.51 1.02
N PHE A 75 0.09 9.36 1.50
CA PHE A 75 0.42 8.27 2.42
C PHE A 75 1.08 8.76 3.70
N LEU A 76 0.96 7.96 4.74
CA LEU A 76 1.72 8.06 5.98
C LEU A 76 2.53 6.80 6.15
N ARG A 77 3.77 6.94 6.63
CA ARG A 77 4.68 5.82 6.81
C ARG A 77 5.19 5.74 8.24
N PHE A 78 4.88 4.65 8.92
CA PHE A 78 5.44 4.35 10.24
C PHE A 78 6.30 3.09 10.14
N GLN A 79 7.63 3.26 10.16
CA GLN A 79 8.59 2.17 9.89
C GLN A 79 8.29 1.48 8.54
N ASN A 80 7.89 0.21 8.56
CA ASN A 80 7.53 -0.59 7.41
C ASN A 80 6.01 -0.65 7.16
N HIS A 81 5.21 0.06 7.96
CA HIS A 81 3.77 0.20 7.77
C HIS A 81 3.42 1.45 6.96
N TYR A 82 2.51 1.28 6.02
CA TYR A 82 2.04 2.30 5.11
C TYR A 82 0.53 2.43 5.20
N TYR A 83 0.06 3.68 5.22
CA TYR A 83 -1.36 4.02 5.23
C TYR A 83 -1.61 5.00 4.09
N ILE A 84 -2.42 4.62 3.11
CA ILE A 84 -2.80 5.46 1.98
C ILE A 84 -4.24 5.93 2.18
N PHE A 85 -4.44 7.24 1.98
CA PHE A 85 -5.76 7.83 1.86
C PHE A 85 -5.86 8.52 0.50
N GLY A 86 -6.81 8.11 -0.32
CA GLY A 86 -6.87 8.57 -1.71
C GLY A 86 -8.12 8.15 -2.47
N MET A 87 -8.03 8.28 -3.79
CA MET A 87 -9.09 7.92 -4.73
C MET A 87 -8.65 6.68 -5.51
N GLU A 88 -9.43 5.61 -5.40
CA GLU A 88 -9.33 4.43 -6.26
C GLU A 88 -10.19 4.62 -7.50
N HIS A 89 -9.61 4.45 -8.67
CA HIS A 89 -10.30 4.39 -9.95
C HIS A 89 -10.36 2.93 -10.38
N ILE A 90 -11.58 2.40 -10.47
CA ILE A 90 -11.85 1.01 -10.86
C ILE A 90 -12.01 0.92 -12.39
N ASP A 91 -12.56 1.98 -13.00
CA ASP A 91 -12.63 2.21 -14.45
C ASP A 91 -12.67 3.72 -14.74
N GLU A 92 -12.92 4.12 -16.00
CA GLU A 92 -12.95 5.54 -16.41
C GLU A 92 -14.05 6.36 -15.71
N ASN A 93 -15.13 5.73 -15.26
CA ASN A 93 -16.31 6.40 -14.72
C ASN A 93 -16.54 6.14 -13.23
N ASN A 94 -15.87 5.14 -12.65
CA ASN A 94 -16.05 4.71 -11.28
C ASN A 94 -14.81 5.01 -10.45
N ALA A 95 -14.95 6.02 -9.59
CA ALA A 95 -13.96 6.40 -8.60
C ALA A 95 -14.58 6.38 -7.20
N GLN A 96 -13.81 5.92 -6.21
CA GLN A 96 -14.23 5.89 -4.82
C GLN A 96 -13.11 6.31 -3.87
N LEU A 97 -13.48 6.99 -2.79
CA LEU A 97 -12.55 7.25 -1.70
C LEU A 97 -12.16 5.91 -1.06
N MET A 98 -10.86 5.67 -0.97
CA MET A 98 -10.33 4.44 -0.41
C MET A 98 -9.24 4.72 0.63
N PHE A 99 -9.32 3.96 1.71
CA PHE A 99 -8.28 3.84 2.71
C PHE A 99 -7.62 2.47 2.58
N SER A 100 -6.30 2.45 2.43
CA SER A 100 -5.53 1.21 2.32
C SER A 100 -4.40 1.20 3.33
N ASN A 101 -4.18 0.06 3.96
CA ASN A 101 -3.03 -0.17 4.83
C ASN A 101 -2.31 -1.44 4.41
N PHE A 102 -0.99 -1.39 4.49
CA PHE A 102 -0.13 -2.52 4.13
C PHE A 102 1.24 -2.39 4.77
N PHE A 103 1.98 -3.49 4.75
CA PHE A 103 3.34 -3.58 5.25
C PHE A 103 4.28 -3.92 4.10
N ILE A 104 5.43 -3.25 4.04
CA ILE A 104 6.50 -3.57 3.09
C ILE A 104 7.79 -3.80 3.86
N ASP A 105 8.36 -4.98 3.71
CA ASP A 105 9.71 -5.27 4.18
C ASP A 105 10.68 -5.34 3.01
N SER A 106 11.75 -4.56 3.06
CA SER A 106 12.81 -4.59 2.05
C SER A 106 13.90 -5.56 2.48
N LEU A 107 14.13 -6.60 1.69
CA LEU A 107 15.15 -7.60 1.93
C LEU A 107 16.52 -7.10 1.49
N ARG A 108 17.59 -7.61 2.12
CA ARG A 108 18.97 -7.26 1.77
C ARG A 108 19.35 -7.60 0.32
N SER A 109 18.62 -8.51 -0.33
CA SER A 109 18.78 -8.88 -1.74
C SER A 109 18.28 -7.81 -2.72
N GLY A 110 17.60 -6.75 -2.25
CA GLY A 110 16.89 -5.78 -3.10
C GLY A 110 15.46 -6.19 -3.45
N ASP A 111 15.05 -7.39 -3.03
CA ASP A 111 13.66 -7.83 -3.08
C ASP A 111 12.84 -7.15 -1.97
N ALA A 112 11.52 -7.19 -2.09
CA ALA A 112 10.60 -6.67 -1.09
C ALA A 112 9.39 -7.60 -0.92
N ILE A 113 8.91 -7.69 0.31
CA ILE A 113 7.70 -8.43 0.66
C ILE A 113 6.60 -7.42 0.92
N TYR A 114 5.47 -7.55 0.23
CA TYR A 114 4.25 -6.79 0.46
C TYR A 114 3.23 -7.66 1.17
N ILE A 115 2.65 -7.15 2.27
CA ILE A 115 1.64 -7.85 3.05
C ILE A 115 0.45 -6.91 3.23
N SER A 116 -0.75 -7.39 2.89
CA SER A 116 -1.98 -6.61 3.04
C SER A 116 -3.17 -7.48 3.43
N HIS A 117 -4.16 -6.86 4.06
CA HIS A 117 -5.42 -7.50 4.41
C HIS A 117 -6.49 -7.35 3.33
N SER A 118 -6.26 -6.51 2.32
CA SER A 118 -7.23 -6.30 1.25
C SER A 118 -7.33 -7.56 0.38
N PRO A 119 -8.54 -8.02 0.01
CA PRO A 119 -8.71 -9.13 -0.91
C PRO A 119 -8.30 -8.66 -2.31
N PHE A 120 -7.01 -8.76 -2.60
CA PHE A 120 -6.47 -8.67 -3.96
C PHE A 120 -6.85 -9.87 -4.84
N SER A 121 -7.63 -10.80 -4.27
CA SER A 121 -8.02 -12.04 -4.89
C SER A 121 -9.13 -11.91 -5.91
N CYS A 122 -9.06 -12.73 -6.97
CA CYS A 122 -10.22 -13.05 -7.79
C CYS A 122 -11.41 -13.50 -6.90
N PRO A 123 -12.67 -13.23 -7.28
CA PRO A 123 -13.87 -13.26 -6.42
C PRO A 123 -14.16 -14.56 -5.63
N ASN A 124 -13.36 -15.62 -5.75
CA ASN A 124 -13.53 -16.89 -5.05
C ASN A 124 -12.40 -17.29 -4.08
N ASN A 125 -11.31 -16.50 -3.96
CA ASN A 125 -10.16 -16.89 -3.14
C ASN A 125 -9.78 -15.82 -2.11
N LYS A 126 -10.55 -15.65 -1.03
CA LYS A 126 -10.18 -14.74 0.07
C LYS A 126 -8.92 -15.24 0.79
N VAL A 127 -7.75 -14.88 0.28
CA VAL A 127 -6.45 -15.15 0.91
C VAL A 127 -5.80 -13.79 1.18
N SER A 128 -5.27 -13.60 2.39
CA SER A 128 -4.40 -12.46 2.66
C SER A 128 -3.19 -12.54 1.73
N GLU A 129 -3.06 -11.58 0.81
CA GLU A 129 -2.03 -11.64 -0.22
C GLU A 129 -0.70 -11.14 0.34
N VAL A 130 0.23 -12.08 0.52
CA VAL A 130 1.66 -11.81 0.59
C VAL A 130 2.19 -11.83 -0.83
N LEU A 131 2.70 -10.69 -1.30
CA LEU A 131 3.30 -10.57 -2.63
C LEU A 131 4.80 -10.38 -2.50
N LEU A 132 5.55 -11.14 -3.31
CA LEU A 132 6.98 -10.93 -3.49
C LEU A 132 7.21 -9.96 -4.64
N GLY A 133 8.16 -9.08 -4.48
CA GLY A 133 8.47 -8.05 -5.46
C GLY A 133 9.90 -7.58 -5.36
N LYS A 134 10.20 -6.57 -6.17
CA LYS A 134 11.51 -5.93 -6.21
C LYS A 134 11.37 -4.44 -6.08
N ARG A 135 12.31 -3.81 -5.40
CA ARG A 135 12.47 -2.36 -5.45
C ARG A 135 13.12 -1.99 -6.78
N ILE A 136 12.49 -1.06 -7.50
CA ILE A 136 13.05 -0.46 -8.71
C ILE A 136 13.83 0.77 -8.25
N VAL A 137 15.14 0.74 -8.43
CA VAL A 137 16.00 1.92 -8.21
C VAL A 137 16.01 2.68 -9.53
N SER A 138 15.35 3.84 -9.55
CA SER A 138 15.37 4.80 -10.66
C SER A 138 16.38 5.91 -10.39
#